data_AF-A0A849KRC8-F1
#
_entry.id   AF-A0A849KRC8-F1
#
_cell.length_a   1.000
_cell.length_b   1.000
_cell.length_c   1.000
_cell.angle_alpha   90.00
_cell.angle_beta   90.00
_cell.angle_gamma   90.00
#
_symmetry.space_group_name_H-M   'P 1'
#
loop_
_entity.id
_entity.type
_entity.pdbx_description
1 polymer ?
#
loop_
_entity_poly.entity_id
_entity_poly.type
_entity_poly.pdbx_seq_one_letter_code
_entity_poly.pdbx_strand_id
1 'polypeptide(L)' 'MRTDREEAMNARWRNHTLAELVRVRGAPRGTMTIPGGGNPGGFITVYEKDPESGCVDAFAFMYGPEPVIRNYYCR' A
#
# COMPACT_ATOMS: atom_id res chain seq x y z
N MET A 1 6.22 5.31 -16.79
CA MET A 1 5.27 4.21 -17.06
C MET A 1 4.69 3.68 -15.74
N ARG A 2 3.60 2.91 -15.78
CA ARG A 2 3.00 2.27 -14.58
C ARG A 2 4.04 1.51 -13.75
N THR A 3 4.92 0.77 -14.42
CA THR A 3 5.97 -0.03 -13.79
C THR A 3 6.99 0.83 -13.04
N ASP A 4 7.50 1.92 -13.65
CA ASP A 4 8.49 2.80 -13.00
C ASP A 4 7.95 3.42 -11.70
N ARG A 5 6.66 3.80 -11.68
CA ARG A 5 6.03 4.31 -10.46
C ARG A 5 5.88 3.20 -9.42
N GLU A 6 5.43 2.02 -9.84
CA GLU A 6 5.29 0.88 -8.95
C GLU A 6 6.64 0.54 -8.29
N GLU A 7 7.72 0.51 -9.06
CA GLU A 7 9.09 0.31 -8.56
C GLU A 7 9.53 1.42 -7.62
N ALA A 8 9.36 2.70 -7.99
CA ALA A 8 9.74 3.83 -7.15
C ALA A 8 8.98 3.86 -5.82
N MET A 9 7.68 3.58 -5.84
CA MET A 9 6.85 3.55 -4.64
C MET A 9 7.18 2.34 -3.76
N ASN A 10 7.47 1.18 -4.35
CA ASN A 10 7.96 0.03 -3.61
C ASN A 10 9.33 0.29 -2.98
N ALA A 11 10.26 0.93 -3.71
CA ALA A 11 11.57 1.30 -3.16
C ALA A 11 11.45 2.29 -1.99
N ARG A 12 10.49 3.22 -2.06
CA ARG A 12 10.25 4.23 -1.02
C ARG A 12 9.55 3.68 0.22
N TRP A 13 8.54 2.83 0.04
CA TRP A 13 7.59 2.51 1.11
C TRP A 13 7.65 1.09 1.62
N ARG A 14 8.32 0.17 0.93
CA ARG A 14 8.42 -1.21 1.40
C ARG A 14 9.07 -1.26 2.79
N ASN A 15 8.52 -2.10 3.66
CA ASN A 15 8.88 -2.26 5.07
C ASN A 15 8.56 -1.07 5.99
N HIS A 16 8.00 0.02 5.48
CA HIS A 16 7.42 1.05 6.33
C HIS A 16 6.09 0.59 6.93
N THR A 17 5.70 1.19 8.04
CA THR A 17 4.46 0.83 8.75
C THR A 17 3.25 1.57 8.18
N LEU A 18 2.06 1.02 8.42
CA LEU A 18 0.80 1.72 8.12
C LEU A 18 0.72 3.07 8.86
N ALA A 19 1.21 3.15 10.10
CA ALA A 19 1.17 4.38 10.88
C ALA A 19 2.03 5.48 10.23
N GLU A 20 3.21 5.13 9.73
CA GLU A 20 4.06 6.06 8.98
C GLU A 20 3.38 6.55 7.69
N LEU A 21 2.77 5.64 6.94
CA LEU A 21 2.05 5.98 5.71
C LEU A 21 0.88 6.92 6.01
N VAL A 22 0.07 6.62 7.04
CA VAL A 22 -1.08 7.44 7.43
C VAL A 22 -0.65 8.82 7.90
N ARG A 23 0.47 8.94 8.61
CA ARG A 23 1.02 10.24 9.03
C ARG A 23 1.39 11.13 7.84
N VAL A 24 1.88 10.54 6.75
CA VAL A 24 2.36 11.28 5.57
C VAL A 24 1.23 11.52 4.55
N ARG A 25 0.35 10.55 4.36
CA ARG A 25 -0.67 10.54 3.29
C ARG A 25 -2.11 10.72 3.79
N GLY A 26 -2.32 10.72 5.10
CA GLY A 26 -3.65 10.68 5.70
C GLY A 26 -4.25 9.27 5.73
N ALA A 27 -5.49 9.20 6.21
CA ALA A 27 -6.22 7.94 6.28
C ALA A 27 -6.54 7.40 4.88
N PRO A 28 -6.51 6.07 4.67
CA PRO A 28 -6.90 5.47 3.41
C PRO A 28 -8.39 5.70 3.14
N ARG A 29 -8.76 5.71 1.85
CA ARG A 29 -10.17 5.81 1.43
C ARG A 29 -10.93 4.51 1.69
N GLY A 30 -10.22 3.39 1.67
CA GLY A 30 -10.79 2.08 1.97
C GLY A 30 -9.72 1.07 2.34
N THR A 31 -10.16 0.03 3.02
CA THR A 31 -9.33 -1.11 3.40
C THR A 31 -10.04 -2.39 2.98
N MET A 32 -9.29 -3.33 2.42
CA MET A 32 -9.79 -4.62 1.96
C MET A 32 -8.91 -5.73 2.52
N THR A 33 -9.50 -6.71 3.18
CA THR A 33 -8.81 -7.95 3.55
C THR A 33 -8.42 -8.73 2.30
N ILE A 34 -7.26 -9.40 2.31
CA ILE A 34 -6.87 -10.35 1.24
C ILE A 34 -7.26 -11.76 1.72
N PRO A 35 -8.35 -12.35 1.21
CA PRO A 35 -8.76 -13.70 1.60
C PRO A 35 -7.66 -14.71 1.20
N GLY A 36 -7.26 -15.58 2.12
CA GLY A 36 -6.23 -16.59 1.85
C GLY A 36 -4.81 -16.04 1.60
N GLY A 37 -4.55 -14.76 1.91
CA GLY A 37 -3.30 -14.03 1.59
C GLY A 37 -2.00 -14.50 2.27
N GLY A 38 -1.97 -15.71 2.84
CA GLY A 38 -0.80 -16.30 3.50
C GLY A 38 -0.86 -16.29 5.03
N ASN A 39 0.22 -16.74 5.66
CA ASN A 39 0.45 -16.66 7.11
C ASN A 39 1.80 -15.93 7.36
N PRO A 40 1.79 -14.70 7.90
CA PRO A 40 0.62 -13.96 8.35
C PRO A 40 -0.26 -13.51 7.19
N GLY A 41 -1.56 -13.39 7.45
CA GLY A 41 -2.51 -12.82 6.49
C GLY A 41 -2.16 -11.37 6.17
N GLY A 42 -2.85 -10.80 5.19
CA GLY A 42 -2.63 -9.41 4.79
C GLY A 42 -3.91 -8.69 4.41
N PHE A 43 -3.77 -7.39 4.18
CA PHE A 43 -4.83 -6.51 3.71
C PHE A 43 -4.26 -5.45 2.78
N ILE A 44 -5.12 -4.79 2.03
CA ILE A 44 -4.78 -3.70 1.14
C ILE A 44 -5.46 -2.44 1.66
N THR A 45 -4.74 -1.32 1.67
CA THR A 45 -5.35 0.00 1.78
C THR A 45 -5.30 0.71 0.45
N VAL A 46 -6.39 1.39 0.11
CA VAL A 46 -6.56 2.09 -1.16
C VAL A 46 -6.61 3.58 -0.87
N TYR A 47 -5.82 4.32 -1.62
CA TYR A 47 -5.74 5.77 -1.63
C TYR A 47 -6.34 6.33 -2.92
N GLU A 48 -6.30 7.65 -3.04
CA GLU A 48 -6.82 8.34 -4.21
C GLU A 48 -6.00 8.08 -5.48
N LYS A 49 -6.62 8.42 -6.61
CA LYS A 49 -5.97 8.37 -7.90
C LYS A 49 -4.95 9.50 -7.98
N ASP A 50 -3.68 9.14 -8.14
CA ASP A 50 -2.59 10.08 -8.35
C ASP A 50 -2.80 10.83 -9.68
N PRO A 51 -2.92 12.17 -9.66
CA PRO A 51 -3.30 12.93 -10.84
C PRO A 51 -2.19 12.99 -11.90
N GLU A 52 -0.93 12.81 -11.51
CA GLU A 52 0.23 12.84 -12.42
C GLU A 52 0.35 11.53 -13.20
N SER A 53 0.30 10.40 -12.50
CA SER A 53 0.46 9.06 -13.10
C SER A 53 -0.85 8.40 -13.53
N GLY A 54 -1.98 8.89 -13.03
CA GLY A 54 -3.29 8.26 -13.20
C GLY A 54 -3.46 6.97 -12.40
N CYS A 55 -2.52 6.61 -11.53
CA CYS A 55 -2.55 5.39 -10.73
C CYS A 55 -3.54 5.50 -9.56
N VAL A 56 -4.35 4.48 -9.33
CA VAL A 56 -4.97 4.27 -8.02
C VAL A 56 -3.91 3.67 -7.09
N ASP A 57 -3.54 4.42 -6.05
CA ASP A 57 -2.50 4.02 -5.12
C ASP A 57 -3.02 2.95 -4.15
N ALA A 58 -2.50 1.73 -4.24
CA ALA A 58 -2.87 0.63 -3.35
C ALA A 58 -1.64 0.04 -2.65
N PHE A 59 -1.70 -0.09 -1.32
CA PHE A 59 -0.62 -0.64 -0.51
C PHE A 59 -1.07 -1.94 0.14
N ALA A 60 -0.31 -3.02 -0.06
CA ALA A 60 -0.54 -4.30 0.58
C ALA A 60 0.31 -4.42 1.84
N PHE A 61 -0.32 -4.83 2.93
CA PHE A 61 0.26 -4.98 4.26
C PHE A 61 0.23 -6.42 4.72
N MET A 62 1.21 -6.78 5.55
CA MET A 62 1.14 -7.97 6.39
C MET A 62 0.55 -7.60 7.75
N TYR A 63 -0.32 -8.46 8.30
CA TYR A 63 -0.82 -8.29 9.65
C TYR A 63 0.29 -8.43 10.71
N GLY A 64 0.13 -7.69 11.80
CA GLY A 64 1.01 -7.68 12.96
C GLY A 64 0.62 -6.55 13.92
N PRO A 65 1.26 -6.43 15.09
CA PRO A 65 1.06 -5.31 16.01
C PRO A 65 1.30 -3.96 15.32
N GLU A 66 2.26 -3.94 14.39
CA GLU A 66 2.52 -2.84 13.47
C GLU A 66 2.47 -3.38 12.04
N PRO A 67 1.37 -3.19 11.30
CA PRO A 67 1.26 -3.67 9.93
C PRO A 67 2.31 -2.99 9.04
N VAL A 68 3.05 -3.79 8.30
CA VAL A 68 4.15 -3.35 7.43
C VAL A 68 3.78 -3.49 5.95
N ILE A 69 4.19 -2.51 5.15
CA ILE A 69 3.99 -2.50 3.70
C ILE A 69 4.87 -3.59 3.09
N ARG A 70 4.22 -4.57 2.45
CA ARG A 70 4.90 -5.61 1.68
C ARG A 70 5.15 -5.13 0.26
N ASN A 71 4.11 -4.61 -0.38
CA ASN A 71 4.13 -4.12 -1.76
C ASN A 71 3.21 -2.91 -1.92
N TYR A 72 3.49 -2.12 -2.94
CA TYR A 72 2.62 -1.13 -3.55
C TYR A 72 2.21 -1.60 -4.95
N TYR A 73 0.99 -1.25 -5.35
CA TYR A 73 0.46 -1.47 -6.68
C TYR A 73 -0.08 -0.16 -7.26
N CYS A 74 0.28 0.11 -8.52
CA CYS A 74 -0.46 1.07 -9.32
C CYS A 74 -1.54 0.32 -10.12
N ARG A 75 -2.79 0.77 -10.02
CA ARG A 75 -3.93 0.24 -10.78
C ARG A 75 -4.59 1.28 -11.66
#